data_AF-A0A136JKI8-F1
#
_entry.id   AF-A0A136JKI8-F1
#
_cell.length_a   1.000
_cell.length_b   1.000
_cell.length_c   1.000
_cell.angle_alpha   90.00
_cell.angle_beta   90.00
_cell.angle_gamma   90.00
#
_symmetry.space_group_name_H-M   'P 1'
#
loop_
_entity.id
_entity.type
_entity.pdbx_description
1 polymer ?
#
loop_
_entity_poly.entity_id
_entity_poly.type
_entity_poly.pdbx_seq_one_letter_code
_entity_poly.pdbx_strand_id
1 'polypeptide(L)'
;MGVPGDAIIVEPRSTNTGENVRFTWALLDSLGIPPLRSLILVQKPYMERRTYATFKKQWPDAAAEISVTSPQLEWEDYPDTENPRDLVISIAVGDLIRIREYPAKGFQIEQDIPDEVWEAGQQLVAAGYNTHLP
;
A
#
# COMPACT_ATOMS: atom_id res chain seq x y z
N MET A 1 -16.16 -8.84 15.72
CA MET A 1 -14.70 -8.90 15.97
C MET A 1 -14.49 -8.91 17.48
N GLY A 2 -13.83 -9.92 18.04
CA GLY A 2 -13.62 -10.08 19.49
C GLY A 2 -12.40 -9.34 20.03
N VAL A 3 -11.98 -8.26 19.38
CA VAL A 3 -10.80 -7.47 19.78
C VAL A 3 -11.23 -6.44 20.83
N PRO A 4 -10.57 -6.38 21.99
CA PRO A 4 -10.85 -5.36 23.00
C PRO A 4 -10.68 -3.93 22.45
N GLY A 5 -11.55 -3.00 22.85
CA GLY A 5 -11.52 -1.63 22.32
C GLY A 5 -10.26 -0.84 22.69
N ASP A 6 -9.66 -1.14 23.84
CA ASP A 6 -8.38 -0.57 24.30
C ASP A 6 -7.17 -1.10 23.51
N ALA A 7 -7.33 -2.19 22.75
CA ALA A 7 -6.34 -2.68 21.80
C ALA A 7 -6.49 -2.05 20.40
N ILE A 8 -7.47 -1.16 20.20
CA ILE A 8 -7.73 -0.51 18.91
C ILE A 8 -7.38 0.97 19.00
N ILE A 9 -6.38 1.37 18.22
CA ILE A 9 -5.97 2.76 18.08
C ILE A 9 -6.38 3.23 16.68
N VAL A 10 -7.09 4.36 16.61
CA VAL A 10 -7.62 4.87 15.35
C VAL A 10 -6.86 6.13 14.93
N GLU A 11 -6.28 6.09 13.73
CA GLU A 11 -5.75 7.25 13.01
C GLU A 11 -6.74 7.62 11.90
N PRO A 12 -7.48 8.75 11.99
CA PRO A 12 -8.58 9.05 11.06
C PRO A 12 -8.24 10.09 9.99
N ARG A 13 -7.00 10.61 9.90
CA ARG A 13 -6.68 11.81 9.10
C ARG A 13 -5.95 11.51 7.81
N SER A 14 -5.38 10.31 7.65
CA SER A 14 -4.58 10.01 6.47
C SER A 14 -5.42 9.97 5.19
N THR A 15 -4.92 10.61 4.14
CA THR A 15 -5.53 10.65 2.80
C THR A 15 -4.71 9.91 1.75
N ASN A 16 -3.49 9.47 2.10
CA ASN A 16 -2.59 8.74 1.22
C ASN A 16 -1.64 7.84 2.04
N THR A 17 -0.94 6.93 1.35
CA THR A 17 -0.05 5.94 1.99
C THR A 17 1.10 6.55 2.77
N GLY A 18 1.64 7.70 2.34
CA GLY A 18 2.70 8.40 3.09
C GLY A 18 2.18 9.06 4.38
N GLU A 19 0.93 9.53 4.36
CA GLU A 19 0.25 10.00 5.58
C GLU A 19 -0.01 8.87 6.55
N ASN A 20 -0.41 7.68 6.08
CA ASN A 20 -0.56 6.50 6.94
C ASN A 20 0.71 6.29 7.78
N VAL A 21 1.90 6.35 7.16
CA VAL A 21 3.18 6.23 7.88
C VAL A 21 3.34 7.34 8.91
N ARG A 22 3.29 8.61 8.47
CA ARG A 22 3.63 9.77 9.31
C ARG A 22 2.65 9.97 10.45
N PHE A 23 1.35 9.82 10.19
CA PHE A 23 0.32 10.04 11.18
C PHE A 23 0.21 8.87 12.15
N THR A 24 0.41 7.63 11.71
CA THR A 24 0.53 6.49 12.64
C THR A 24 1.74 6.67 13.55
N TRP A 25 2.92 7.02 13.04
CA TRP A 25 4.10 7.28 13.86
C TRP A 25 3.84 8.36 14.92
N ALA A 26 3.30 9.52 14.50
CA ALA A 26 2.98 10.62 15.41
C ALA A 26 1.93 10.23 16.46
N LEU A 27 0.96 9.39 16.08
CA LEU A 27 -0.06 8.90 17.01
C LEU A 27 0.55 7.98 18.07
N LEU A 28 1.38 7.02 17.66
CA LEU A 28 2.07 6.11 18.61
C LEU A 28 2.95 6.89 19.60
N ASP A 29 3.71 7.87 19.11
CA ASP A 29 4.53 8.76 19.94
C ASP A 29 3.68 9.56 20.93
N SER A 30 2.57 10.14 20.49
CA SER A 30 1.65 10.90 21.36
C SER A 30 0.99 10.06 22.46
N LEU A 31 0.86 8.75 22.23
CA LEU A 31 0.36 7.79 23.20
C LEU A 31 1.46 7.22 24.11
N GLY A 32 2.72 7.64 23.91
CA GLY A 32 3.87 7.12 24.65
C GLY A 32 4.19 5.65 24.36
N ILE A 33 3.76 5.14 23.19
CA ILE A 33 4.04 3.77 22.77
C ILE A 33 5.50 3.70 22.31
N PRO A 34 6.31 2.79 22.89
CA PRO A 34 7.72 2.68 22.51
C PRO A 34 7.88 2.18 21.06
N PRO A 35 9.06 2.39 20.44
CA PRO A 35 9.35 1.88 19.10
C PRO A 35 9.01 0.40 18.95
N LEU A 36 8.30 0.07 17.87
CA LEU A 36 7.81 -1.27 17.60
C LEU A 36 8.89 -2.12 16.91
N ARG A 37 9.15 -3.31 17.43
CA ARG A 37 10.08 -4.27 16.81
C ARG A 37 9.63 -4.68 15.40
N SER A 38 8.32 -4.85 15.21
CA SER A 38 7.75 -5.36 13.96
C SER A 38 6.36 -4.79 13.70
N LEU A 39 6.03 -4.57 12.42
CA LEU A 39 4.71 -4.15 11.95
C LEU A 39 4.19 -5.11 10.89
N ILE A 40 2.93 -5.51 11.02
CA ILE A 40 2.19 -6.22 9.98
C ILE A 40 1.22 -5.22 9.37
N LEU A 41 1.43 -4.88 8.10
CA LEU A 41 0.58 -3.95 7.36
C LEU A 41 -0.44 -4.76 6.57
N VAL A 42 -1.72 -4.60 6.88
CA VAL A 42 -2.80 -5.28 6.16
C VAL A 42 -3.38 -4.33 5.12
N GLN A 43 -3.44 -4.76 3.87
CA GLN A 43 -3.90 -3.92 2.77
C GLN A 43 -4.66 -4.73 1.70
N LYS A 44 -5.33 -4.03 0.77
CA LYS A 44 -5.81 -4.60 -0.50
C LYS A 44 -4.67 -5.30 -1.28
N PRO A 45 -4.91 -6.46 -1.92
CA PRO A 45 -3.86 -7.25 -2.59
C PRO A 45 -3.00 -6.44 -3.58
N TYR A 46 -3.63 -5.63 -4.44
CA TYR A 46 -2.92 -4.85 -5.46
C TYR A 46 -2.08 -3.68 -4.90
N MET A 47 -2.18 -3.35 -3.60
CA MET A 47 -1.42 -2.27 -2.99
C MET A 47 -0.29 -2.77 -2.07
N GLU A 48 -0.09 -4.08 -1.92
CA GLU A 48 0.89 -4.64 -0.97
C GLU A 48 2.31 -4.10 -1.24
N ARG A 49 2.81 -4.26 -2.48
CA ARG A 49 4.15 -3.80 -2.87
C ARG A 49 4.34 -2.31 -2.68
N ARG A 50 3.33 -1.50 -3.05
CA ARG A 50 3.37 -0.04 -2.87
C ARG A 50 3.41 0.34 -1.39
N THR A 51 2.64 -0.36 -0.55
CA THR A 51 2.61 -0.15 0.89
C THR A 51 3.96 -0.50 1.50
N TYR A 52 4.52 -1.66 1.16
CA TYR A 52 5.85 -2.08 1.59
C TYR A 52 6.91 -1.04 1.22
N ALA A 53 6.97 -0.64 -0.05
CA ALA A 53 7.97 0.28 -0.55
C ALA A 53 7.86 1.67 0.09
N THR A 54 6.64 2.12 0.39
CA THR A 54 6.37 3.38 1.09
C THR A 54 6.81 3.32 2.55
N PHE A 55 6.42 2.28 3.29
CA PHE A 55 6.78 2.12 4.71
C PHE A 55 8.28 1.92 4.88
N LYS A 56 8.93 1.09 4.05
CA LYS A 56 10.39 0.94 4.08
C LYS A 56 11.13 2.24 3.82
N LYS A 57 10.55 3.17 3.05
CA LYS A 57 11.15 4.48 2.76
C LYS A 57 10.93 5.49 3.87
N GLN A 58 9.74 5.51 4.45
CA GLN A 58 9.28 6.64 5.26
C GLN A 58 9.13 6.32 6.75
N TRP A 59 9.09 5.04 7.16
CA TRP A 59 8.98 4.68 8.57
C TRP A 59 10.22 5.14 9.34
N PRO A 60 10.08 5.95 10.41
CA PRO A 60 11.24 6.59 11.06
C PRO A 60 12.22 5.62 11.73
N ASP A 61 11.74 4.45 12.17
CA ASP A 61 12.59 3.43 12.79
C ASP A 61 13.09 2.41 11.76
N ALA A 62 14.34 2.55 11.35
CA ALA A 62 14.97 1.66 10.37
C ALA A 62 15.19 0.22 10.90
N ALA A 63 15.16 0.00 12.22
CA ALA A 63 15.34 -1.31 12.83
C ALA A 63 14.04 -2.12 12.87
N ALA A 64 12.88 -1.49 12.64
CA ALA A 64 11.60 -2.17 12.65
C ALA A 64 11.46 -3.14 11.46
N GLU A 65 11.05 -4.37 11.76
CA GLU A 65 10.68 -5.37 10.75
C GLU A 65 9.32 -4.99 10.14
N ILE A 66 9.25 -4.84 8.81
CA ILE A 66 8.01 -4.51 8.11
C ILE A 66 7.61 -5.70 7.25
N SER A 67 6.43 -6.24 7.50
CA SER A 67 5.75 -7.20 6.63
C SER A 67 4.41 -6.63 6.14
N VAL A 68 3.97 -7.09 4.98
CA VAL A 68 2.71 -6.70 4.37
C VAL A 68 1.94 -7.96 4.01
N THR A 69 0.62 -7.92 4.18
CA THR A 69 -0.27 -9.01 3.81
C THR A 69 -1.63 -8.46 3.36
N SER A 70 -2.36 -9.28 2.61
CA SER A 70 -3.75 -9.05 2.24
C SER A 70 -4.56 -10.31 2.53
N PRO A 71 -5.91 -10.25 2.40
CA PRO A 71 -6.70 -11.46 2.23
C PRO A 71 -6.11 -12.34 1.13
N GLN A 72 -6.02 -13.64 1.40
CA GLN A 72 -5.51 -14.64 0.46
C GLN A 72 -6.68 -15.07 -0.43
N LEU A 73 -6.89 -14.32 -1.51
CA LEU A 73 -7.98 -14.52 -2.46
C LEU A 73 -7.39 -14.69 -3.85
N GLU A 74 -8.00 -15.56 -4.65
CA GLU A 74 -7.72 -15.62 -6.08
C GLU A 74 -8.28 -14.39 -6.77
N TRP A 75 -7.80 -14.11 -7.98
CA TRP A 75 -8.23 -12.94 -8.73
C TRP A 75 -9.75 -12.91 -8.97
N GLU A 76 -10.36 -14.06 -9.25
CA GLU A 76 -11.78 -14.18 -9.53
C GLU A 76 -12.67 -13.88 -8.33
N ASP A 77 -12.13 -14.03 -7.11
CA ASP A 77 -12.86 -13.88 -5.85
C ASP A 77 -12.74 -12.47 -5.25
N TYR A 78 -11.88 -11.61 -5.82
CA TYR A 78 -11.59 -10.30 -5.25
C TYR A 78 -12.49 -9.16 -5.77
N PRO A 79 -12.72 -8.99 -7.09
CA PRO A 79 -13.69 -8.04 -7.59
C PRO A 79 -15.12 -8.45 -7.26
N ASP A 80 -15.94 -7.48 -6.87
CA ASP A 80 -17.35 -7.69 -6.58
C ASP A 80 -18.20 -6.52 -7.09
N THR A 81 -19.47 -6.45 -6.69
CA THR A 81 -20.38 -5.38 -7.10
C THR A 81 -19.98 -4.00 -6.57
N GLU A 82 -19.34 -3.91 -5.41
CA GLU A 82 -18.86 -2.66 -4.80
C GLU A 82 -17.45 -2.30 -5.28
N ASN A 83 -16.68 -3.28 -5.76
CA ASN A 83 -15.32 -3.14 -6.26
C ASN A 83 -15.20 -3.79 -7.66
N PRO A 84 -15.76 -3.14 -8.72
CA PRO A 84 -15.83 -3.72 -10.05
C PRO A 84 -14.46 -4.04 -10.65
N ARG A 85 -14.39 -5.10 -11.45
CA ARG A 85 -13.16 -5.59 -12.08
C ARG A 85 -12.35 -4.49 -12.78
N ASP A 86 -12.99 -3.66 -13.59
CA ASP A 86 -12.29 -2.61 -14.35
C ASP A 86 -11.69 -1.52 -13.45
N LEU A 87 -12.35 -1.23 -12.33
CA LEU A 87 -11.85 -0.31 -11.31
C LEU A 87 -10.61 -0.93 -10.63
N VAL A 88 -10.66 -2.21 -10.24
CA VAL A 88 -9.53 -2.92 -9.65
C VAL A 88 -8.31 -2.91 -10.58
N ILE A 89 -8.52 -3.22 -11.86
CA ILE A 89 -7.45 -3.21 -12.88
C ILE A 89 -6.86 -1.80 -12.99
N SER A 90 -7.71 -0.77 -13.10
CA SER A 90 -7.25 0.63 -13.21
C SER A 90 -6.43 1.07 -11.99
N ILE A 91 -6.84 0.70 -10.78
CA ILE A 91 -6.07 0.97 -9.55
C ILE A 91 -4.72 0.24 -9.58
N ALA A 92 -4.73 -1.06 -9.91
CA ALA A 92 -3.52 -1.88 -9.93
C ALA A 92 -2.48 -1.35 -10.93
N VAL A 93 -2.92 -0.94 -12.13
CA VAL A 93 -2.08 -0.28 -13.13
C VAL A 93 -1.53 1.04 -12.61
N GLY A 94 -2.38 1.88 -12.00
CA GLY A 94 -1.94 3.12 -11.37
C GLY A 94 -0.86 2.88 -10.31
N ASP A 95 -1.01 1.84 -9.49
CA ASP A 95 -0.03 1.49 -8.46
C ASP A 95 1.28 0.95 -9.03
N LEU A 96 1.24 0.19 -10.15
CA LEU A 96 2.45 -0.20 -10.88
C LEU A 96 3.26 1.03 -11.36
N ILE A 97 2.58 2.03 -11.93
CA ILE A 97 3.25 3.28 -12.36
C ILE A 97 3.84 4.01 -11.14
N ARG A 98 3.12 4.09 -10.02
CA ARG A 98 3.64 4.69 -8.78
C ARG A 98 4.87 3.95 -8.27
N ILE A 99 4.87 2.62 -8.26
CA ILE A 99 6.04 1.82 -7.84
C ILE A 99 7.26 2.14 -8.71
N ARG A 100 7.06 2.36 -10.01
CA ARG A 100 8.14 2.76 -10.93
C ARG A 100 8.64 4.18 -10.70
N GLU A 101 7.74 5.15 -10.53
CA GLU A 101 8.08 6.58 -10.56
C GLU A 101 8.38 7.19 -9.18
N TYR A 102 7.71 6.74 -8.14
CA TYR A 102 7.76 7.38 -6.83
C TYR A 102 9.11 7.24 -6.09
N PRO A 103 9.97 6.24 -6.36
CA PRO A 103 11.32 6.22 -5.83
C PRO A 103 12.12 7.49 -6.19
N ALA A 104 12.02 7.95 -7.45
CA ALA A 104 12.68 9.18 -7.91
C ALA A 104 12.14 10.45 -7.23
N LYS A 105 10.89 10.40 -6.75
CA LYS A 105 10.25 11.47 -5.96
C LYS A 105 10.56 11.38 -4.46
N GLY A 106 11.29 10.35 -4.04
CA GLY A 106 11.65 10.10 -2.64
C GLY A 106 10.53 9.50 -1.78
N PHE A 107 9.40 9.09 -2.36
CA PHE A 107 8.25 8.57 -1.61
C PHE A 107 8.34 7.06 -1.34
N GLN A 108 9.07 6.31 -2.15
CA GLN A 108 9.20 4.85 -2.03
C GLN A 108 10.68 4.43 -2.14
N ILE A 109 11.01 3.22 -1.68
CA ILE A 109 12.25 2.54 -2.10
C ILE A 109 12.06 1.98 -3.51
N GLU A 110 13.15 1.80 -4.25
CA GLU A 110 13.09 1.13 -5.54
C GLU A 110 12.58 -0.31 -5.39
N GLN A 111 11.83 -0.78 -6.38
CA GLN A 111 11.34 -2.14 -6.48
C GLN A 111 11.70 -2.66 -7.87
N ASP A 112 12.13 -3.92 -7.93
CA ASP A 112 12.33 -4.61 -9.19
C ASP A 112 10.96 -4.85 -9.85
N ILE A 113 10.85 -4.45 -11.12
CA ILE A 113 9.66 -4.66 -11.94
C ILE A 113 10.12 -5.46 -13.16
N PRO A 114 9.77 -6.75 -13.25
CA PRO A 114 10.07 -7.55 -14.42
C PRO A 114 9.49 -6.92 -15.69
N ASP A 115 10.23 -7.03 -16.81
CA ASP A 115 9.85 -6.43 -18.09
C ASP A 115 8.44 -6.87 -18.52
N GLU A 116 8.11 -8.16 -18.37
CA GLU A 116 6.78 -8.70 -18.70
C GLU A 116 5.65 -8.01 -17.90
N VAL A 117 5.89 -7.66 -16.64
CA VAL A 117 4.91 -6.96 -15.79
C VAL A 117 4.75 -5.52 -16.24
N TRP A 118 5.87 -4.87 -16.59
CA TRP A 118 5.86 -3.51 -17.10
C TRP A 118 5.15 -3.41 -18.47
N GLU A 119 5.42 -4.35 -19.37
CA GLU A 119 4.76 -4.45 -20.67
C GLU A 119 3.26 -4.72 -20.53
N ALA A 120 2.85 -5.65 -19.66
CA ALA A 120 1.44 -5.92 -19.37
C ALA A 120 0.73 -4.67 -18.83
N GLY A 121 1.37 -3.92 -17.93
CA GLY A 121 0.86 -2.64 -17.44
C GLY A 121 0.63 -1.63 -18.57
N GLN A 122 1.58 -1.48 -19.48
CA GLN A 122 1.45 -0.58 -20.62
C GLN A 122 0.32 -1.00 -21.58
N GLN A 123 0.14 -2.30 -21.83
CA GLN A 123 -0.97 -2.80 -22.64
C GLN A 123 -2.33 -2.47 -22.02
N LEU A 124 -2.46 -2.60 -20.69
CA LEU A 124 -3.69 -2.23 -19.97
C LEU A 124 -3.96 -0.73 -20.01
N VAL A 125 -2.93 0.12 -19.90
CA VAL A 125 -3.06 1.57 -20.10
C VAL A 125 -3.59 1.88 -21.50
N ALA A 126 -3.02 1.26 -22.54
CA ALA A 126 -3.46 1.44 -23.93
C ALA A 126 -4.89 0.92 -24.16
N ALA A 127 -5.33 -0.09 -23.41
CA ALA A 127 -6.70 -0.62 -23.43
C ALA A 127 -7.72 0.25 -22.67
N GLY A 128 -7.30 1.33 -22.01
CA GLY A 128 -8.19 2.29 -21.34
C GLY A 128 -8.23 2.20 -19.81
N TYR A 129 -7.42 1.34 -19.19
CA TYR A 129 -7.32 1.23 -17.72
C TYR A 129 -6.41 2.31 -17.13
N ASN A 130 -6.72 3.58 -17.39
CA ASN A 130 -5.85 4.73 -17.12
C ASN A 130 -6.49 5.79 -16.19
N THR A 131 -7.63 5.47 -15.59
CA THR A 131 -8.40 6.42 -14.76
C THR A 131 -7.73 6.76 -13.43
N HIS A 132 -6.70 6.01 -13.02
CA HIS A 132 -6.03 6.13 -11.72
C HIS A 132 -4.50 6.23 -11.84
N LEU A 133 -4.03 6.67 -13.00
CA LEU A 133 -2.63 7.05 -13.17
C LEU A 133 -2.25 8.21 -12.22
N PRO A 134 -0.96 8.38 -11.89
CA PRO A 134 -0.49 9.45 -11.01
C PRO A 134 -0.77 10.87 -11.49
#